data_AF-A0A183GU77-F1
#
_entry.id   AF-A0A183GU77-F1
#
_cell.length_a   1.000
_cell.length_b   1.000
_cell.length_c   1.000
_cell.angle_alpha   90.00
_cell.angle_beta   90.00
_cell.angle_gamma   90.00
#
_symmetry.space_group_name_H-M   'P 1'
#
loop_
_entity.id
_entity.type
_entity.pdbx_description
1 polymer ?
#
loop_
_entity_poly.entity_id
_entity_poly.type
_entity_poly.pdbx_seq_one_letter_code
_entity_poly.pdbx_strand_id
1 'polypeptide(L)'
;MCPICFNFLIPGFFSNLLLMFLFRMSPTRPPSHFPAFLALLDALLCFCFVLIFVVDVNMMYLELPGLFSFYHDYIIVAFSTAKIVQFLIPYMLIMGTFERYTWIVNRKFVFLLSNQQLAALLIAIVMIFRGP
;
A
#
# COMPACT_ATOMS: atom_id res chain seq x y z
N MET A 1 -29.12 -2.95 -1.17
CA MET A 1 -27.72 -2.88 -0.71
C MET A 1 -27.11 -4.27 -0.76
N CYS A 2 -25.93 -4.48 -1.39
CA CYS A 2 -25.41 -5.83 -1.66
C CYS A 2 -24.86 -6.52 -0.39
N PRO A 3 -25.52 -7.56 0.15
CA PRO A 3 -25.00 -8.36 1.27
C PRO A 3 -23.68 -9.08 0.93
N ILE A 4 -23.38 -9.14 -0.37
CA ILE A 4 -22.16 -9.67 -0.96
C ILE A 4 -20.95 -8.83 -0.51
N CYS A 5 -21.04 -7.49 -0.55
CA CYS A 5 -19.92 -6.61 -0.20
C CYS A 5 -19.51 -6.70 1.27
N PHE A 6 -20.49 -6.85 2.17
CA PHE A 6 -20.24 -6.97 3.61
C PHE A 6 -19.49 -8.27 3.95
N ASN A 7 -19.84 -9.37 3.28
CA ASN A 7 -19.16 -10.66 3.43
C ASN A 7 -17.71 -10.63 2.95
N PHE A 8 -17.34 -9.79 1.99
CA PHE A 8 -15.95 -9.64 1.56
C PHE A 8 -15.13 -8.70 2.45
N LEU A 9 -15.78 -7.70 3.07
CA LEU A 9 -15.07 -6.69 3.87
C LEU A 9 -14.53 -7.23 5.20
N ILE A 10 -15.30 -8.05 5.90
CA ILE A 10 -14.91 -8.63 7.19
C ILE A 10 -13.64 -9.50 7.07
N PRO A 11 -13.57 -10.50 6.17
CA PRO A 11 -12.36 -11.30 5.98
C PRO A 11 -11.21 -10.47 5.40
N GLY A 12 -11.50 -9.45 4.56
CA GLY A 12 -10.48 -8.52 4.06
C GLY A 12 -9.80 -7.75 5.19
N PHE A 13 -10.57 -7.18 6.11
CA PHE A 13 -10.04 -6.49 7.28
C PHE A 13 -9.20 -7.41 8.17
N PHE A 14 -9.71 -8.63 8.45
CA PHE A 14 -8.99 -9.60 9.28
C PHE A 14 -7.69 -10.08 8.62
N SER A 15 -7.71 -10.30 7.30
CA SER A 15 -6.52 -10.68 6.52
C SER A 15 -5.44 -9.60 6.55
N ASN A 16 -5.81 -8.32 6.38
CA ASN A 16 -4.86 -7.21 6.42
C ASN A 16 -4.27 -7.00 7.82
N LEU A 17 -5.08 -7.21 8.87
CA LEU A 17 -4.60 -7.18 10.26
C LEU A 17 -3.61 -8.34 10.53
N LEU A 18 -3.92 -9.54 10.01
CA LEU A 18 -3.07 -10.72 10.10
C LEU A 18 -1.75 -10.52 9.35
N LEU A 19 -1.76 -9.90 8.16
CA LEU A 19 -0.55 -9.55 7.41
C LEU A 19 0.35 -8.59 8.21
N MET A 20 -0.24 -7.56 8.84
CA MET A 20 0.50 -6.66 9.72
C MET A 20 1.18 -7.41 10.88
N PHE A 21 0.46 -8.34 11.51
CA PHE A 21 1.01 -9.16 12.59
C PHE A 21 2.13 -10.07 12.10
N LEU A 22 1.98 -10.69 10.93
CA LEU A 22 2.95 -11.59 10.33
C LEU A 22 4.23 -10.86 9.91
N PHE A 23 4.14 -9.64 9.38
CA PHE A 23 5.31 -8.79 9.12
C PHE A 23 6.05 -8.38 10.39
N ARG A 24 5.33 -8.21 11.51
CA ARG A 24 5.96 -7.93 12.81
C ARG A 24 6.64 -9.15 13.42
N MET A 25 6.09 -10.34 13.19
CA MET A 25 6.61 -11.63 13.68
C MET A 25 7.77 -12.20 12.85
N SER A 26 7.97 -11.75 11.60
CA SER A 26 8.98 -12.32 10.70
C SER A 26 10.15 -11.36 10.46
N PRO A 27 11.19 -11.36 11.32
CA PRO A 27 12.38 -10.50 11.19
C PRO A 27 13.40 -10.98 10.13
N THR A 28 13.10 -12.05 9.38
CA THR A 28 14.09 -12.81 8.59
C THR A 28 14.33 -12.31 7.16
N ARG A 29 13.74 -11.18 6.74
CA ARG A 29 13.98 -10.58 5.43
C ARG A 29 14.36 -9.10 5.56
N PRO A 30 15.19 -8.55 4.65
CA PRO A 30 15.51 -7.13 4.68
C PRO A 30 14.20 -6.33 4.76
N PRO A 31 14.12 -5.33 5.66
CA PRO A 31 12.88 -4.67 6.01
C PRO A 31 12.45 -3.76 4.85
N SER A 32 11.88 -4.33 3.79
CA SER A 32 11.06 -3.52 2.89
C SER A 32 9.86 -3.10 3.73
N HIS A 33 9.83 -1.85 4.23
CA HIS A 33 8.69 -1.33 5.01
C HIS A 33 7.43 -1.16 4.15
N PHE A 34 7.58 -1.21 2.82
CA PHE A 34 6.54 -1.01 1.83
C PHE A 34 5.34 -1.98 1.95
N PRO A 35 5.50 -3.32 2.14
CA PRO A 35 4.38 -4.24 2.27
C PRO A 35 3.58 -4.06 3.58
N ALA A 36 4.24 -3.64 4.66
CA ALA A 36 3.58 -3.35 5.92
C ALA A 36 2.71 -2.09 5.82
N PHE A 37 3.23 -1.04 5.17
CA PHE A 37 2.45 0.17 4.89
C PHE A 37 1.31 -0.09 3.91
N LEU A 38 1.52 -0.96 2.91
CA LEU A 38 0.47 -1.41 2.00
C LEU A 38 -0.67 -2.12 2.74
N ALA A 39 -0.35 -3.05 3.67
CA ALA A 39 -1.34 -3.74 4.48
C ALA A 39 -2.12 -2.77 5.39
N LEU A 40 -1.46 -1.71 5.90
CA LEU A 40 -2.12 -0.66 6.68
C LEU A 40 -3.10 0.15 5.81
N LEU A 41 -2.69 0.52 4.60
CA LEU A 41 -3.55 1.22 3.64
C LEU A 41 -4.78 0.39 3.27
N ASP A 42 -4.60 -0.89 2.98
CA ASP A 42 -5.72 -1.79 2.67
C ASP A 42 -6.65 -1.99 3.87
N ALA A 43 -6.11 -2.08 5.10
CA ALA A 43 -6.93 -2.13 6.31
C ALA A 43 -7.75 -0.83 6.50
N LEU A 44 -7.13 0.33 6.26
CA LEU A 44 -7.79 1.63 6.35
C LEU A 44 -8.90 1.77 5.28
N LEU A 45 -8.63 1.30 4.06
CA LEU A 45 -9.62 1.27 2.98
C LEU A 45 -10.81 0.41 3.37
N CYS A 46 -10.57 -0.83 3.82
CA CYS A 46 -11.63 -1.71 4.31
C CYS A 46 -12.44 -1.04 5.43
N PHE A 47 -11.79 -0.40 6.40
CA PHE A 47 -12.47 0.29 7.49
C PHE A 47 -13.37 1.43 6.99
N CYS A 48 -12.88 2.29 6.09
CA CYS A 48 -13.67 3.36 5.49
C CYS A 48 -14.91 2.82 4.75
N PHE A 49 -14.77 1.73 4.00
CA PHE A 49 -15.91 1.12 3.31
C PHE A 49 -16.91 0.47 4.27
N VAL A 50 -16.48 -0.16 5.38
CA VAL A 50 -17.43 -0.64 6.42
C VAL A 50 -18.25 0.54 6.92
N LEU A 51 -17.58 1.64 7.30
CA LEU A 51 -18.25 2.82 7.84
C LEU A 51 -19.26 3.39 6.85
N ILE A 52 -18.89 3.56 5.58
CA ILE A 52 -19.82 4.05 4.55
C ILE A 52 -21.04 3.15 4.45
N PHE A 53 -20.87 1.82 4.35
CA PHE A 53 -22.00 0.90 4.20
C PHE A 53 -22.87 0.80 5.44
N VAL A 54 -22.28 0.76 6.64
CA VAL A 54 -23.03 0.70 7.90
C VAL A 54 -23.86 1.97 8.07
N VAL A 55 -23.24 3.14 7.84
CA VAL A 55 -23.89 4.43 8.01
C VAL A 55 -25.01 4.60 6.96
N ASP A 56 -24.81 4.15 5.72
CA ASP A 56 -25.81 4.16 4.65
C ASP A 56 -27.05 3.33 4.99
N VAL A 57 -26.86 2.12 5.52
CA VAL A 57 -27.97 1.25 5.96
C VAL A 57 -28.76 1.91 7.10
N ASN A 58 -28.07 2.47 8.10
CA ASN A 58 -28.73 3.13 9.23
C ASN A 58 -29.55 4.37 8.79
N MET A 59 -29.10 5.08 7.76
CA MET A 59 -29.80 6.24 7.19
C MET A 59 -31.16 5.82 6.61
N MET A 60 -31.21 4.70 5.89
CA MET A 60 -32.42 4.14 5.29
C MET A 60 -33.47 3.71 6.34
N TYR A 61 -33.06 3.35 7.57
CA TYR A 61 -33.99 2.89 8.61
C TYR A 61 -34.48 3.98 9.56
N LEU A 62 -33.68 5.02 9.83
CA LEU A 62 -34.00 5.99 10.89
C LEU A 62 -34.71 7.26 10.39
N GLU A 63 -34.65 7.59 9.08
CA GLU A 63 -35.36 8.71 8.40
C GLU A 63 -35.42 10.06 9.16
N LEU A 64 -34.50 10.33 10.09
CA LEU A 64 -34.50 11.53 10.93
C LEU A 64 -33.76 12.70 10.25
N PRO A 65 -34.36 13.88 10.14
CA PRO A 65 -33.80 15.00 9.37
C PRO A 65 -32.51 15.57 9.96
N GLY A 66 -32.35 15.56 11.29
CA GLY A 66 -31.11 16.00 11.95
C GLY A 66 -29.94 15.03 11.74
N LEU A 67 -30.23 13.74 11.57
CA LEU A 67 -29.23 12.71 11.34
C LEU A 67 -28.71 12.75 9.89
N PHE A 68 -29.51 13.25 8.95
CA PHE A 68 -29.13 13.43 7.54
C PHE A 68 -27.98 14.42 7.35
N SER A 69 -27.99 15.56 8.05
CA SER A 69 -26.92 16.55 7.93
C SER A 69 -25.59 16.01 8.46
N PHE A 70 -25.63 15.35 9.62
CA PHE A 70 -24.42 14.76 10.22
C PHE A 70 -23.90 13.58 9.41
N TYR A 71 -24.80 12.77 8.85
CA TYR A 71 -24.49 11.71 7.90
C TYR A 71 -23.74 12.25 6.67
N HIS A 72 -24.24 13.34 6.08
CA HIS A 72 -23.70 13.85 4.83
C HIS A 72 -22.26 14.36 5.01
N ASP A 73 -21.98 15.08 6.09
CA ASP A 73 -20.63 15.55 6.38
C ASP A 73 -19.64 14.40 6.61
N TYR A 74 -20.03 13.37 7.37
CA TYR A 74 -19.18 12.21 7.64
C TYR A 74 -18.92 11.34 6.42
N ILE A 75 -19.94 11.15 5.56
CA ILE A 75 -19.80 10.29 4.39
C ILE A 75 -18.87 10.91 3.34
N ILE A 76 -18.86 12.24 3.21
CA ILE A 76 -17.96 12.98 2.32
C ILE A 76 -16.50 12.74 2.75
N VAL A 77 -16.21 12.85 4.05
CA VAL A 77 -14.85 12.62 4.57
C VAL A 77 -14.41 11.15 4.44
N ALA A 78 -15.31 10.20 4.72
CA ALA A 78 -15.00 8.78 4.57
C ALA A 78 -14.72 8.42 3.10
N PHE A 79 -15.52 8.97 2.18
CA PHE A 79 -15.36 8.74 0.74
C PHE A 79 -14.10 9.40 0.19
N SER A 80 -13.79 10.64 0.59
CA SER A 80 -12.56 11.32 0.17
C SER A 80 -11.32 10.57 0.66
N THR A 81 -11.34 10.09 1.91
CA THR A 81 -10.24 9.30 2.47
C THR A 81 -10.04 7.99 1.71
N ALA A 82 -11.13 7.27 1.40
CA ALA A 82 -11.07 6.05 0.61
C ALA A 82 -10.45 6.31 -0.79
N LYS A 83 -10.78 7.43 -1.43
CA LYS A 83 -10.19 7.81 -2.72
C LYS A 83 -8.69 8.11 -2.63
N ILE A 84 -8.26 8.82 -1.59
CA ILE A 84 -6.84 9.10 -1.36
C ILE A 84 -6.07 7.79 -1.16
N VAL A 85 -6.60 6.88 -0.35
CA VAL A 85 -5.98 5.58 -0.08
C VAL A 85 -5.90 4.73 -1.36
N GLN A 86 -6.96 4.74 -2.18
CA GLN A 86 -6.98 4.07 -3.50
C GLN A 86 -5.88 4.55 -4.44
N PHE A 87 -5.52 5.84 -4.39
CA PHE A 87 -4.37 6.34 -5.15
C PHE A 87 -3.04 5.95 -4.52
N LEU A 88 -2.95 5.89 -3.18
CA LEU A 88 -1.69 5.61 -2.51
C LEU A 88 -1.24 4.14 -2.66
N ILE A 89 -2.17 3.19 -2.72
CA ILE A 89 -1.91 1.76 -2.93
C ILE A 89 -1.02 1.49 -4.18
N PRO A 90 -1.38 1.93 -5.41
CA PRO A 90 -0.55 1.72 -6.59
C PRO A 90 0.80 2.45 -6.52
N TYR A 91 0.87 3.63 -5.91
CA TYR A 91 2.16 4.32 -5.69
C TYR A 91 3.11 3.49 -4.81
N MET A 92 2.58 2.90 -3.73
CA MET A 92 3.37 2.04 -2.84
C MET A 92 3.84 0.76 -3.54
N LEU A 93 3.01 0.19 -4.43
CA LEU A 93 3.41 -0.95 -5.26
C LEU A 93 4.55 -0.61 -6.21
N ILE A 94 4.48 0.53 -6.91
CA ILE A 94 5.55 1.00 -7.81
C ILE A 94 6.85 1.22 -7.02
N MET A 95 6.79 1.86 -5.86
CA MET A 95 7.96 2.09 -5.01
C MET A 95 8.58 0.77 -4.50
N GLY A 96 7.75 -0.17 -4.04
CA GLY A 96 8.21 -1.48 -3.58
C GLY A 96 8.84 -2.33 -4.69
N THR A 97 8.33 -2.21 -5.92
CA THR A 97 8.96 -2.87 -7.09
C THR A 97 10.28 -2.20 -7.48
N PHE A 98 10.38 -0.87 -7.38
CA PHE A 98 11.61 -0.14 -7.64
C PHE A 98 12.73 -0.47 -6.65
N GLU A 99 12.41 -0.57 -5.35
CA GLU A 99 13.36 -1.02 -4.32
C GLU A 99 13.90 -2.43 -4.63
N ARG A 100 13.02 -3.37 -4.98
CA ARG A 100 13.45 -4.73 -5.34
C ARG A 100 14.27 -4.75 -6.62
N TYR A 101 13.90 -3.93 -7.61
CA TYR A 101 14.63 -3.80 -8.86
C TYR A 101 16.05 -3.28 -8.63
N THR A 102 16.20 -2.19 -7.89
CA THR A 102 17.52 -1.61 -7.55
C THR A 102 18.39 -2.60 -6.77
N TRP A 103 17.80 -3.38 -5.84
CA TRP A 103 18.54 -4.42 -5.12
C TRP A 103 19.05 -5.54 -6.02
N ILE A 104 18.21 -6.02 -6.96
CA ILE A 104 18.60 -7.04 -7.94
C ILE A 104 19.68 -6.50 -8.88
N VAL A 105 19.53 -5.29 -9.39
CA VAL A 105 20.51 -4.64 -10.28
C VAL A 105 21.82 -4.44 -9.55
N ASN A 106 21.82 -3.96 -8.31
CA ASN A 106 23.04 -3.77 -7.55
C ASN A 106 23.77 -5.10 -7.29
N ARG A 107 23.05 -6.18 -6.98
CA ARG A 107 23.66 -7.53 -6.89
C ARG A 107 24.28 -7.99 -8.21
N LYS A 108 23.59 -7.76 -9.33
CA LYS A 108 24.14 -8.08 -10.67
C LYS A 108 25.36 -7.23 -10.98
N PHE A 109 25.36 -5.96 -10.61
CA PHE A 109 26.47 -5.04 -10.79
C PHE A 109 27.68 -5.44 -9.94
N VAL A 110 27.49 -5.77 -8.66
CA VAL A 110 28.55 -6.31 -7.79
C VAL A 110 29.11 -7.63 -8.33
N PHE A 111 28.27 -8.51 -8.87
CA PHE A 111 28.72 -9.74 -9.53
C PHE A 111 29.53 -9.44 -10.81
N LEU A 112 29.08 -8.47 -11.61
CA LEU A 112 29.81 -7.97 -12.79
C LEU A 112 31.14 -7.31 -12.42
N LEU A 113 31.18 -6.59 -11.30
CA LEU A 113 32.37 -5.92 -10.76
C LEU A 113 33.37 -6.92 -10.14
N SER A 114 32.87 -8.05 -9.60
CA SER A 114 33.71 -9.16 -9.15
C SER A 114 34.55 -9.74 -10.31
N ASN A 115 34.04 -9.64 -11.53
CA ASN A 115 34.80 -9.96 -12.73
C ASN A 115 35.73 -8.78 -13.07
N GLN A 116 36.97 -8.82 -12.56
CA GLN A 116 37.94 -7.70 -12.59
C GLN A 116 38.07 -6.98 -13.95
N GLN A 117 37.95 -7.70 -15.06
CA GLN A 117 38.09 -7.12 -16.40
C GLN A 117 36.90 -6.22 -16.79
N LEU A 118 35.68 -6.56 -16.38
CA LEU A 118 34.47 -5.77 -16.67
C LEU A 118 34.31 -4.60 -15.69
N ALA A 119 34.78 -4.77 -14.45
CA ALA A 119 34.86 -3.70 -13.46
C ALA A 119 35.72 -2.53 -13.94
N ALA A 120 36.93 -2.84 -14.41
CA ALA A 120 37.86 -1.83 -14.92
C ALA A 120 37.27 -1.09 -16.14
N LEU A 121 36.58 -1.80 -17.03
CA LEU A 121 35.92 -1.21 -18.19
C LEU A 121 34.75 -0.29 -17.78
N LEU A 122 33.89 -0.73 -16.87
CA LEU A 122 32.76 0.07 -16.37
C LEU A 122 33.22 1.30 -15.58
N ILE A 123 34.25 1.16 -14.75
CA ILE A 123 34.84 2.29 -14.03
C ILE A 123 35.48 3.27 -15.02
N ALA A 124 36.18 2.79 -16.06
CA ALA A 124 36.72 3.65 -17.12
C ALA A 124 35.61 4.37 -17.90
N ILE A 125 34.51 3.70 -18.24
CA ILE A 125 33.36 4.31 -18.92
C ILE A 125 32.68 5.35 -18.03
N VAL A 126 32.49 5.05 -16.74
CA VAL A 126 31.92 6.00 -15.76
C VAL A 126 32.85 7.18 -15.52
N MET A 127 34.17 7.00 -15.47
CA MET A 127 35.13 8.11 -15.37
C MET A 127 35.19 8.97 -16.64
N ILE A 128 34.99 8.37 -17.82
CA ILE A 128 34.89 9.11 -19.10
C ILE A 128 33.59 9.90 -19.17
N PHE A 129 32.47 9.35 -18.70
CA PHE A 129 31.18 10.04 -18.67
C PHE A 129 31.09 11.08 -17.53
N ARG A 130 31.84 10.86 -16.44
CA ARG A 130 32.05 11.80 -15.33
C ARG A 130 33.29 12.66 -15.59
N GLY A 131 33.39 13.20 -16.81
CA GLY A 131 34.40 14.19 -17.18
C GLY A 131 34.38 15.41 -16.25
N PRO A 132 35.48 16.20 -16.25
CA PRO A 132 35.88 17.13 -15.19
C PRO A 132 34.80 18.12 -14.72
#